data_AF-A0A537LYM5-F1
#
_entry.id   AF-A0A537LYM5-F1
#
_cell.length_a   1.000
_cell.length_b   1.000
_cell.length_c   1.000
_cell.angle_alpha   90.00
_cell.angle_beta   90.00
_cell.angle_gamma   90.00
#
_symmetry.space_group_name_H-M   'P 1'
#
loop_
_entity.id
_entity.type
_entity.pdbx_description
1 polymer ?
#
loop_
_entity_poly.entity_id
_entity_poly.type
_entity_poly.pdbx_seq_one_letter_code
_entity_poly.pdbx_strand_id
1 'polypeptide(L)'
;MVAKFASECEPPVAWSCPECGLFQLESGGRPFTAEEHAAVLTIAPQVTAERRITPAQRGQAATQAREILETFGSDIPVDVEGLAGRLGYPVSWRSLPRTTRGAVAGDAGHPVLVLNRNYPFHADVERRWAVAEELAHAVLGHGTLVASEEPGRTPVLLEPARQVREREAKAFAAELLMPAAKVRLAFQRQHPIILRALGSEERAQAARTVIADLAREFRVSQQAMRIRLTELGLLT
;
A
#
# COMPACT_ATOMS: atom_id res chain seq x y z
N MET A 1 -22.70 -26.01 16.82
CA MET A 1 -23.27 -24.66 16.72
C MET A 1 -22.44 -23.88 15.72
N VAL A 2 -23.04 -23.57 14.57
CA VAL A 2 -22.37 -22.92 13.44
C VAL A 2 -22.35 -21.41 13.68
N ALA A 3 -21.18 -20.80 13.63
CA ALA A 3 -21.05 -19.35 13.68
C ALA A 3 -21.72 -18.74 12.44
N LYS A 4 -22.81 -17.99 12.63
CA LYS A 4 -23.42 -17.17 11.59
C LYS A 4 -22.59 -15.89 11.46
N PHE A 5 -21.83 -15.80 10.38
CA PHE A 5 -21.20 -14.54 9.97
C PHE A 5 -22.26 -13.69 9.25
N ALA A 6 -22.63 -12.56 9.85
CA ALA A 6 -23.46 -11.55 9.20
C ALA A 6 -22.55 -10.55 8.48
N SER A 7 -22.28 -10.79 7.21
CA SER A 7 -21.80 -9.77 6.28
C SER A 7 -21.92 -10.31 4.85
N GLU A 8 -23.02 -9.97 4.17
CA GLU A 8 -23.04 -9.91 2.72
C GLU A 8 -22.48 -8.54 2.34
N CYS A 9 -21.18 -8.47 2.06
CA CYS A 9 -20.60 -7.26 1.48
C CYS A 9 -20.99 -7.15 0.00
N GLU A 10 -21.53 -5.98 -0.33
CA GLU A 10 -21.90 -5.44 -1.64
C GLU A 10 -20.91 -5.68 -2.81
N PRO A 11 -21.38 -5.52 -4.06
CA PRO A 11 -20.66 -5.86 -5.30
C PRO A 11 -19.29 -5.16 -5.47
N PRO A 12 -18.41 -5.72 -6.33
CA PRO A 12 -16.97 -5.43 -6.34
C PRO A 12 -16.60 -3.96 -6.63
N VAL A 13 -15.54 -3.52 -5.95
CA VAL A 13 -14.90 -2.20 -6.11
C VAL A 13 -14.25 -2.10 -7.49
N ALA A 14 -14.38 -0.92 -8.11
CA ALA A 14 -13.83 -0.64 -9.42
C ALA A 14 -12.89 0.56 -9.37
N TRP A 15 -11.80 0.52 -10.14
CA TRP A 15 -10.85 1.63 -10.25
C TRP A 15 -10.65 2.04 -11.71
N SER A 16 -10.69 3.36 -11.98
CA SER A 16 -10.29 3.99 -13.24
C SER A 16 -8.93 4.68 -13.13
N CYS A 17 -8.06 4.43 -14.11
CA CYS A 17 -6.86 5.23 -14.31
C CYS A 17 -7.23 6.54 -15.05
N PRO A 18 -6.99 7.73 -14.47
CA PRO A 18 -7.36 9.00 -15.10
C PRO A 18 -6.49 9.38 -16.31
N GLU A 19 -5.37 8.69 -16.51
CA GLU A 19 -4.41 8.97 -17.58
C GLU A 19 -4.68 8.16 -18.87
N CYS A 20 -5.18 6.93 -18.73
CA CYS A 20 -5.44 6.04 -19.87
C CYS A 20 -6.89 5.55 -19.96
N GLY A 21 -7.76 5.96 -19.02
CA GLY A 21 -9.17 5.56 -18.99
C GLY A 21 -9.41 4.08 -18.70
N LEU A 22 -8.36 3.30 -18.37
CA LEU A 22 -8.49 1.87 -18.14
C LEU A 22 -9.22 1.60 -16.82
N PHE A 23 -10.27 0.80 -16.90
CA PHE A 23 -11.12 0.38 -15.79
C PHE A 23 -10.90 -1.10 -15.48
N GLN A 24 -10.56 -1.44 -14.24
CA GLN A 24 -10.47 -2.82 -13.78
C GLN A 24 -11.40 -3.05 -12.59
N LEU A 25 -12.31 -4.00 -12.78
CA LEU A 25 -12.98 -4.71 -11.70
C LEU A 25 -12.10 -5.91 -11.32
N GLU A 26 -12.02 -6.24 -10.04
CA GLU A 26 -11.22 -7.38 -9.54
C GLU A 26 -11.62 -8.74 -10.16
N SER A 27 -12.74 -8.83 -10.87
CA SER A 27 -13.20 -10.04 -11.56
C SER A 27 -13.12 -10.01 -13.11
N GLY A 28 -12.42 -9.06 -13.72
CA GLY A 28 -12.35 -8.93 -15.18
C GLY A 28 -13.56 -8.19 -15.76
N GLY A 29 -13.39 -6.90 -16.08
CA GLY A 29 -14.48 -6.01 -16.49
C GLY A 29 -14.76 -5.98 -17.99
N ARG A 30 -15.99 -5.55 -18.36
CA ARG A 30 -16.40 -5.15 -19.71
C ARG A 30 -16.38 -3.61 -19.85
N PRO A 31 -16.29 -3.05 -21.07
CA PRO A 31 -16.45 -1.61 -21.27
C PRO A 31 -17.84 -1.12 -20.85
N PHE A 32 -17.91 0.14 -20.39
CA PHE A 32 -19.16 0.85 -20.11
C PHE A 32 -19.97 1.11 -21.38
N THR A 33 -21.29 1.18 -21.24
CA THR A 33 -22.17 1.70 -22.29
C THR A 33 -22.10 3.23 -22.35
N ALA A 34 -22.55 3.81 -23.47
CA ALA A 34 -22.54 5.27 -23.65
C ALA A 34 -23.36 6.02 -22.59
N GLU A 35 -24.44 5.41 -22.09
CA GLU A 35 -25.27 5.97 -21.01
C GLU A 35 -24.56 5.92 -19.65
N GLU A 36 -23.89 4.82 -19.33
CA GLU A 36 -23.08 4.68 -18.10
C GLU A 36 -21.93 5.72 -18.09
N HIS A 37 -21.33 5.96 -19.25
CA HIS A 37 -20.27 6.97 -19.41
C HIS A 37 -20.80 8.41 -19.21
N ALA A 38 -22.01 8.71 -19.70
CA ALA A 38 -22.64 10.02 -19.54
C ALA A 38 -23.06 10.32 -18.09
N ALA A 39 -23.45 9.30 -17.32
CA ALA A 39 -23.81 9.42 -15.91
C ALA A 39 -22.60 9.70 -15.01
N VAL A 40 -21.44 9.09 -15.28
CA VAL A 40 -20.20 9.36 -14.55
C VAL A 40 -19.72 10.80 -14.77
N LEU A 41 -19.86 11.30 -16.00
CA LEU A 41 -19.48 12.67 -16.36
C LEU A 41 -20.40 13.75 -15.75
N THR A 42 -21.63 13.43 -15.38
CA THR A 42 -22.54 14.36 -14.67
C THR A 42 -22.28 14.43 -13.16
N ILE A 43 -21.68 13.38 -12.57
CA ILE A 43 -21.29 13.35 -11.15
C ILE A 43 -19.93 14.04 -10.92
N ALA A 44 -19.00 13.92 -11.88
CA ALA A 44 -17.64 14.44 -11.77
C ALA A 44 -17.50 15.96 -11.42
N PRO A 45 -18.35 16.88 -11.90
CA PRO A 45 -18.21 18.31 -11.59
C PRO A 45 -18.55 18.63 -10.13
N GLN A 46 -19.39 17.81 -9.48
CA GLN A 46 -19.85 18.05 -8.10
C GLN A 46 -18.87 17.55 -7.02
N VAL A 47 -17.86 16.76 -7.38
CA VAL A 47 -16.82 16.26 -6.46
C VAL A 47 -15.65 17.25 -6.30
N THR A 48 -15.69 18.40 -6.97
CA THR A 48 -14.57 19.35 -6.98
C THR A 48 -14.44 20.21 -5.72
N ALA A 49 -15.41 20.13 -4.80
CA ALA A 49 -15.50 21.02 -3.64
C ALA A 49 -15.39 20.28 -2.29
N GLU A 50 -14.37 19.46 -2.07
CA GLU A 50 -13.96 19.08 -0.70
C GLU A 50 -12.48 18.68 -0.65
N ARG A 51 -11.66 19.67 -0.29
CA ARG A 51 -10.27 19.64 0.22
C ARG A 51 -9.29 18.64 -0.44
N ARG A 52 -8.57 19.12 -1.46
CA ARG A 52 -7.29 18.52 -1.88
C ARG A 52 -6.33 18.45 -0.69
N ILE A 53 -5.82 17.26 -0.40
CA ILE A 53 -4.71 17.04 0.54
C ILE A 53 -3.44 17.73 0.05
N THR A 54 -2.70 18.32 0.98
CA THR A 54 -1.42 18.97 0.72
C THR A 54 -0.27 17.95 0.81
N PRO A 55 0.86 18.17 0.10
CA PRO A 55 2.08 17.35 0.21
C PRO A 55 2.56 17.12 1.65
N ALA A 56 2.19 18.00 2.59
CA ALA A 56 2.55 17.92 4.01
C ALA A 56 2.02 16.65 4.70
N GLN A 57 0.80 16.18 4.38
CA GLN A 57 0.20 15.02 5.06
C GLN A 57 0.83 13.69 4.59
N ARG A 58 1.19 13.56 3.31
CA ARG A 58 2.01 12.42 2.82
C ARG A 58 3.41 12.41 3.44
N GLY A 59 3.98 13.61 3.67
CA GLY A 59 5.26 13.77 4.33
C GLY A 59 5.26 13.24 5.77
N GLN A 60 4.16 13.40 6.50
CA GLN A 60 4.04 12.96 7.90
C GLN A 60 4.10 11.44 8.05
N ALA A 61 3.33 10.69 7.24
CA ALA A 61 3.33 9.22 7.29
C ALA A 61 4.72 8.62 6.96
N ALA A 62 5.39 9.15 5.93
CA ALA A 62 6.76 8.75 5.61
C ALA A 62 7.77 9.17 6.71
N THR A 63 7.58 10.34 7.34
CA THR A 63 8.45 10.78 8.44
C THR A 63 8.36 9.83 9.63
N GLN A 64 7.15 9.40 10.00
CA GLN A 64 6.97 8.45 11.11
C GLN A 64 7.61 7.09 10.84
N ALA A 65 7.50 6.57 9.60
CA ALA A 65 8.21 5.36 9.20
C ALA A 65 9.74 5.52 9.33
N ARG A 66 10.27 6.69 8.99
CA ARG A 66 11.70 6.99 9.12
C ARG A 66 12.15 7.05 10.58
N GLU A 67 11.40 7.73 11.45
CA GLU A 67 11.69 7.81 12.89
C GLU A 67 11.72 6.41 13.53
N ILE A 68 10.79 5.53 13.13
CA ILE A 68 10.78 4.13 13.56
C ILE A 68 12.06 3.42 13.11
N LEU A 69 12.48 3.57 11.85
CA LEU A 69 13.68 2.93 11.34
C LEU A 69 14.98 3.48 11.95
N GLU A 70 15.01 4.76 12.30
CA GLU A 70 16.12 5.37 13.04
C GLU A 70 16.23 4.79 14.46
N THR A 71 15.10 4.49 15.07
CA THR A 71 15.03 3.97 16.45
C THR A 71 15.30 2.46 16.50
N PHE A 72 14.72 1.68 15.59
CA PHE A 72 14.70 0.20 15.67
C PHE A 72 15.59 -0.50 14.65
N GLY A 73 16.31 0.25 13.82
CA GLY A 73 17.21 -0.25 12.79
C GLY A 73 16.64 -0.13 11.38
N SER A 74 17.55 0.04 10.41
CA SER A 74 17.24 0.34 9.00
C SER A 74 17.95 -0.60 8.03
N ASP A 75 18.27 -1.82 8.48
CA ASP A 75 18.88 -2.84 7.62
C ASP A 75 17.93 -3.24 6.50
N ILE A 76 18.49 -3.45 5.32
CA ILE A 76 17.75 -3.83 4.13
C ILE A 76 18.08 -5.28 3.80
N PRO A 77 17.07 -6.16 3.63
CA PRO A 77 15.63 -5.89 3.74
C PRO A 77 15.17 -5.73 5.20
N VAL A 78 14.28 -4.77 5.47
CA VAL A 78 13.76 -4.51 6.83
C VAL A 78 13.00 -5.71 7.35
N ASP A 79 13.28 -6.27 8.52
CA ASP A 79 12.42 -7.31 9.11
C ASP A 79 11.11 -6.70 9.63
N VAL A 80 10.07 -6.67 8.79
CA VAL A 80 8.81 -5.96 9.05
C VAL A 80 7.99 -6.68 10.13
N GLU A 81 7.93 -8.01 10.13
CA GLU A 81 7.18 -8.77 11.15
C GLU A 81 7.86 -8.65 12.51
N GLY A 82 9.19 -8.79 12.57
CA GLY A 82 9.94 -8.60 13.80
C GLY A 82 9.87 -7.16 14.31
N LEU A 83 9.89 -6.17 13.41
CA LEU A 83 9.69 -4.76 13.77
C LEU A 83 8.28 -4.52 14.33
N ALA A 84 7.24 -5.05 13.68
CA ALA A 84 5.86 -4.94 14.16
C ALA A 84 5.70 -5.53 15.56
N GLY A 85 6.31 -6.70 15.83
CA GLY A 85 6.35 -7.31 17.16
C GLY A 85 7.03 -6.42 18.21
N ARG A 86 8.16 -5.78 17.88
CA ARG A 86 8.84 -4.83 18.78
C ARG A 86 8.03 -3.57 19.06
N LEU A 87 7.20 -3.15 18.11
CA LEU A 87 6.28 -2.03 18.24
C LEU A 87 4.98 -2.38 18.99
N GLY A 88 4.80 -3.63 19.42
CA GLY A 88 3.61 -4.09 20.14
C GLY A 88 2.45 -4.52 19.24
N TYR A 89 2.70 -4.74 17.95
CA TYR A 89 1.74 -5.19 16.95
C TYR A 89 2.18 -6.53 16.33
N PRO A 90 2.15 -7.64 17.10
CA PRO A 90 2.55 -8.94 16.55
C PRO A 90 1.67 -9.34 15.36
N VAL A 91 2.26 -10.07 14.40
CA VAL A 91 1.55 -10.54 13.21
C VAL A 91 0.89 -11.88 13.49
N SER A 92 -0.41 -11.99 13.20
CA SER A 92 -1.20 -13.22 13.34
C SER A 92 -1.81 -13.60 11.99
N TRP A 93 -1.32 -14.71 11.44
CA TRP A 93 -1.87 -15.28 10.21
C TRP A 93 -3.15 -16.07 10.53
N ARG A 94 -4.30 -15.61 10.03
CA ARG A 94 -5.64 -16.20 10.27
C ARG A 94 -6.37 -16.49 8.96
N SER A 95 -7.36 -17.37 9.00
CA SER A 95 -8.25 -17.62 7.87
C SER A 95 -9.36 -16.56 7.84
N LEU A 96 -9.39 -15.73 6.80
CA LEU A 96 -10.43 -14.71 6.56
C LEU A 96 -11.05 -14.93 5.16
N PRO A 97 -12.18 -14.25 4.82
CA PRO A 97 -12.71 -14.24 3.46
C PRO A 97 -11.64 -13.82 2.44
N ARG A 98 -11.64 -14.43 1.24
CA ARG A 98 -10.58 -14.21 0.23
C ARG A 98 -10.49 -12.78 -0.30
N THR A 99 -11.51 -11.96 -0.06
CA THR A 99 -11.57 -10.53 -0.40
C THR A 99 -10.85 -9.64 0.62
N THR A 100 -10.54 -10.15 1.81
CA THR A 100 -9.82 -9.41 2.87
C THR A 100 -8.35 -9.78 2.85
N ARG A 101 -7.47 -8.79 2.68
CA ARG A 101 -6.01 -9.01 2.72
C ARG A 101 -5.48 -9.08 4.15
N GLY A 102 -5.91 -8.15 4.99
CA GLY A 102 -5.55 -8.04 6.39
C GLY A 102 -6.48 -7.09 7.13
N ALA A 103 -6.24 -6.95 8.43
CA ALA A 103 -6.88 -5.98 9.31
C ALA A 103 -6.06 -5.82 10.60
N VAL A 104 -6.32 -4.77 11.37
CA VAL A 104 -5.91 -4.68 12.77
C VAL A 104 -7.06 -5.17 13.65
N ALA A 105 -6.76 -6.00 14.65
CA ALA A 105 -7.74 -6.53 15.60
C ALA A 105 -7.21 -6.48 17.03
N GLY A 106 -8.11 -6.47 18.01
CA GLY A 106 -7.75 -6.74 19.41
C GLY A 106 -7.69 -8.24 19.69
N ASP A 107 -6.65 -8.69 20.37
CA ASP A 107 -6.51 -10.04 20.91
C ASP A 107 -6.02 -9.98 22.35
N ALA A 108 -6.79 -10.56 23.29
CA ALA A 108 -6.48 -10.56 24.72
C ALA A 108 -6.03 -9.18 25.27
N GLY A 109 -6.68 -8.10 24.82
CA GLY A 109 -6.38 -6.72 25.26
C GLY A 109 -5.22 -6.03 24.54
N HIS A 110 -4.61 -6.66 23.52
CA HIS A 110 -3.49 -6.09 22.76
C HIS A 110 -3.82 -6.00 21.26
N PRO A 111 -3.37 -4.95 20.55
CA PRO A 111 -3.56 -4.87 19.10
C PRO A 111 -2.67 -5.88 18.38
N VAL A 112 -3.22 -6.56 17.38
CA VAL A 112 -2.56 -7.58 16.55
C VAL A 112 -2.81 -7.28 15.08
N LEU A 113 -1.78 -7.43 14.24
CA LEU A 113 -1.92 -7.34 12.79
C LEU A 113 -2.40 -8.69 12.26
N VAL A 114 -3.64 -8.76 11.78
CA VAL A 114 -4.22 -9.99 11.23
C VAL A 114 -3.99 -10.02 9.72
N LEU A 115 -3.26 -11.03 9.25
CA LEU A 115 -3.04 -11.27 7.82
C LEU A 115 -3.78 -12.52 7.37
N ASN A 116 -4.40 -12.45 6.19
CA ASN A 116 -5.23 -13.53 5.69
C ASN A 116 -4.43 -14.66 5.02
N ARG A 117 -4.47 -15.87 5.58
CA ARG A 117 -3.88 -17.09 4.98
C ARG A 117 -4.52 -17.50 3.65
N ASN A 118 -5.79 -17.16 3.44
CA ASN A 118 -6.56 -17.55 2.26
C ASN A 118 -6.49 -16.52 1.12
N TYR A 119 -5.88 -15.36 1.38
CA TYR A 119 -5.68 -14.34 0.35
C TYR A 119 -4.63 -14.85 -0.64
N PRO A 120 -4.88 -14.74 -1.96
CA PRO A 120 -4.01 -15.32 -2.98
C PRO A 120 -2.74 -14.48 -3.20
N PHE A 121 -1.87 -14.41 -2.20
CA PHE A 121 -0.53 -13.82 -2.39
C PHE A 121 0.28 -14.66 -3.38
N HIS A 122 0.76 -14.03 -4.44
CA HIS A 122 1.53 -14.67 -5.50
C HIS A 122 3.03 -14.66 -5.20
N ALA A 123 3.49 -13.79 -4.30
CA ALA A 123 4.89 -13.70 -3.90
C ALA A 123 5.08 -13.24 -2.45
N ASP A 124 6.25 -13.55 -1.89
CA ASP A 124 6.62 -13.13 -0.53
C ASP A 124 6.69 -11.60 -0.35
N VAL A 125 7.08 -10.89 -1.41
CA VAL A 125 7.12 -9.42 -1.42
C VAL A 125 5.74 -8.80 -1.24
N GLU A 126 4.67 -9.48 -1.68
CA GLU A 126 3.29 -9.01 -1.50
C GLU A 126 2.82 -9.19 -0.05
N ARG A 127 3.23 -10.29 0.60
CA ARG A 127 2.98 -10.50 2.04
C ARG A 127 3.69 -9.46 2.89
N ARG A 128 4.99 -9.20 2.61
CA ARG A 128 5.74 -8.12 3.26
C ARG A 128 5.06 -6.77 3.11
N TRP A 129 4.59 -6.47 1.91
CA TRP A 129 3.86 -5.23 1.64
C TRP A 129 2.58 -5.15 2.46
N ALA A 130 1.79 -6.22 2.50
CA ALA A 130 0.57 -6.28 3.29
C ALA A 130 0.84 -6.04 4.79
N VAL A 131 1.85 -6.70 5.36
CA VAL A 131 2.22 -6.47 6.78
C VAL A 131 2.63 -5.00 7.00
N ALA A 132 3.39 -4.41 6.09
CA ALA A 132 3.80 -3.01 6.20
C ALA A 132 2.61 -2.03 6.10
N GLU A 133 1.64 -2.30 5.23
CA GLU A 133 0.39 -1.52 5.13
C GLU A 133 -0.44 -1.63 6.42
N GLU A 134 -0.65 -2.84 6.96
CA GLU A 134 -1.39 -3.04 8.21
C GLU A 134 -0.69 -2.39 9.40
N LEU A 135 0.65 -2.49 9.48
CA LEU A 135 1.43 -1.78 10.49
C LEU A 135 1.26 -0.27 10.37
N ALA A 136 1.25 0.27 9.15
CA ALA A 136 0.99 1.68 8.92
C ALA A 136 -0.39 2.10 9.44
N HIS A 137 -1.43 1.30 9.17
CA HIS A 137 -2.76 1.59 9.68
C HIS A 137 -2.80 1.62 11.21
N ALA A 138 -2.13 0.67 11.86
CA ALA A 138 -2.05 0.60 13.32
C ALA A 138 -1.30 1.81 13.92
N VAL A 139 -0.12 2.13 13.37
CA VAL A 139 0.75 3.21 13.85
C VAL A 139 0.16 4.60 13.62
N LEU A 140 -0.48 4.82 12.46
CA LEU A 140 -1.09 6.10 12.10
C LEU A 140 -2.46 6.30 12.76
N GLY A 141 -2.94 5.34 13.54
CA GLY A 141 -4.28 5.38 14.12
C GLY A 141 -5.37 5.45 13.04
N HIS A 142 -5.10 4.88 11.86
CA HIS A 142 -6.13 4.69 10.85
C HIS A 142 -7.11 3.67 11.39
N GLY A 143 -8.12 4.17 12.11
CA GLY A 143 -9.03 3.34 12.87
C GLY A 143 -9.51 2.14 12.08
N THR A 144 -9.22 0.96 12.61
CA THR A 144 -9.93 -0.28 12.35
C THR A 144 -10.27 -0.85 13.73
N LEU A 145 -11.54 -0.78 14.12
CA LEU A 145 -12.14 -1.63 15.15
C LEU A 145 -11.30 -1.81 16.44
N VAL A 146 -10.93 -0.70 17.09
CA VAL A 146 -10.69 -0.79 18.54
C VAL A 146 -12.05 -1.05 19.16
N ALA A 147 -12.31 -2.31 19.51
CA ALA A 147 -13.29 -2.72 20.51
C ALA A 147 -14.58 -1.87 20.54
N SER A 148 -15.47 -2.02 19.56
CA SER A 148 -16.88 -1.81 19.92
C SER A 148 -17.29 -3.02 20.74
N GLU A 149 -17.48 -2.80 22.05
CA GLU A 149 -18.20 -3.74 22.93
C GLU A 149 -19.66 -3.96 22.48
N GLU A 150 -20.10 -3.27 21.43
CA GLU A 150 -21.36 -3.49 20.74
C GLU A 150 -21.17 -4.26 19.41
N PRO A 151 -21.69 -5.50 19.30
CA PRO A 151 -21.73 -6.24 18.05
C PRO A 151 -22.59 -5.49 17.02
N GLY A 152 -21.99 -5.05 15.89
CA GLY A 152 -22.77 -4.70 14.69
C GLY A 152 -22.64 -3.29 14.11
N ARG A 153 -21.68 -2.45 14.54
CA ARG A 153 -21.39 -1.18 13.84
C ARG A 153 -19.91 -0.98 13.59
N THR A 154 -19.46 -1.35 12.39
CA THR A 154 -18.27 -0.75 11.78
C THR A 154 -18.65 0.67 11.37
N PRO A 155 -17.95 1.73 11.80
CA PRO A 155 -18.19 3.06 11.26
C PRO A 155 -17.87 3.02 9.76
N VAL A 156 -18.87 3.25 8.93
CA VAL A 156 -18.67 3.43 7.48
C VAL A 156 -17.92 4.74 7.30
N LEU A 157 -16.63 4.66 6.97
CA LEU A 157 -15.87 5.84 6.55
C LEU A 157 -16.44 6.31 5.22
N LEU A 158 -16.61 7.63 5.08
CA LEU A 158 -16.86 8.23 3.77
C LEU A 158 -15.70 7.86 2.84
N GLU A 159 -16.01 7.44 1.62
CA GLU A 159 -15.02 6.99 0.61
C GLU A 159 -13.82 7.94 0.43
N PRO A 160 -14.00 9.28 0.43
CA PRO A 160 -12.87 10.21 0.39
C PRO A 160 -11.90 10.02 1.57
N ALA A 161 -12.41 9.92 2.81
CA ALA A 161 -11.59 9.76 4.01
C ALA A 161 -10.86 8.40 4.04
N ARG A 162 -11.50 7.35 3.53
CA ARG A 162 -10.86 6.04 3.33
C ARG A 162 -9.68 6.15 2.37
N GLN A 163 -9.87 6.80 1.22
CA GLN A 163 -8.79 6.99 0.23
C GLN A 163 -7.59 7.75 0.79
N VAL A 164 -7.80 8.69 1.71
CA VAL A 164 -6.72 9.39 2.41
C VAL A 164 -5.88 8.40 3.22
N ARG A 165 -6.53 7.64 4.11
CA ARG A 165 -5.87 6.68 5.01
C ARG A 165 -5.11 5.61 4.25
N GLU A 166 -5.70 5.10 3.16
CA GLU A 166 -5.03 4.13 2.28
C GLU A 166 -3.77 4.70 1.63
N ARG A 167 -3.80 5.98 1.22
CA ARG A 167 -2.62 6.65 0.63
C ARG A 167 -1.53 6.90 1.66
N GLU A 168 -1.91 7.31 2.87
CA GLU A 168 -0.99 7.51 3.99
C GLU A 168 -0.33 6.19 4.40
N ALA A 169 -1.12 5.11 4.49
CA ALA A 169 -0.61 3.77 4.80
C ALA A 169 0.38 3.28 3.73
N LYS A 170 0.08 3.48 2.45
CA LYS A 170 1.00 3.17 1.34
C LYS A 170 2.28 4.00 1.39
N ALA A 171 2.19 5.28 1.72
CA ALA A 171 3.37 6.15 1.84
C ALA A 171 4.28 5.70 3.00
N PHE A 172 3.69 5.36 4.15
CA PHE A 172 4.41 4.78 5.28
C PHE A 172 5.05 3.44 4.88
N ALA A 173 4.30 2.52 4.29
CA ALA A 173 4.80 1.20 3.89
C ALA A 173 5.93 1.31 2.86
N ALA A 174 5.83 2.24 1.91
CA ALA A 174 6.88 2.50 0.93
C ALA A 174 8.16 3.05 1.58
N GLU A 175 8.07 4.00 2.52
CA GLU A 175 9.24 4.47 3.26
C GLU A 175 9.81 3.37 4.16
N LEU A 176 8.97 2.58 4.82
CA LEU A 176 9.40 1.50 5.70
C LEU A 176 10.17 0.43 4.92
N LEU A 177 9.62 -0.04 3.80
CA LEU A 177 10.22 -1.11 2.99
C LEU A 177 11.36 -0.61 2.09
N MET A 178 11.29 0.65 1.66
CA MET A 178 12.27 1.28 0.76
C MET A 178 12.68 2.66 1.29
N PRO A 179 13.46 2.73 2.39
CA PRO A 179 13.82 3.99 3.03
C PRO A 179 14.57 4.91 2.08
N ALA A 180 14.17 6.18 1.99
CA ALA A 180 14.64 7.09 0.94
C ALA A 180 16.17 7.18 0.89
N ALA A 181 16.81 7.29 2.06
CA ALA A 181 18.27 7.36 2.18
C ALA A 181 18.97 6.08 1.64
N LYS A 182 18.41 4.90 1.96
CA LYS A 182 18.97 3.62 1.52
C LYS A 182 18.77 3.41 0.02
N VAL A 183 17.60 3.76 -0.51
CA VAL A 183 17.33 3.70 -1.96
C VAL A 183 18.25 4.62 -2.73
N ARG A 184 18.44 5.87 -2.28
CA ARG A 184 19.37 6.82 -2.91
C ARG A 184 20.80 6.29 -2.93
N LEU A 185 21.28 5.76 -1.81
CA LEU A 185 22.61 5.16 -1.73
C LEU A 185 22.75 3.95 -2.67
N ALA A 186 21.76 3.05 -2.68
CA ALA A 186 21.78 1.87 -3.54
C ALA A 186 21.71 2.24 -5.03
N PHE A 187 20.87 3.20 -5.38
CA PHE A 187 20.79 3.74 -6.74
C PHE A 187 22.11 4.37 -7.18
N GLN A 188 22.76 5.18 -6.34
CA GLN A 188 24.06 5.79 -6.67
C GLN A 188 25.13 4.76 -7.05
N ARG A 189 25.13 3.58 -6.42
CA ARG A 189 26.07 2.50 -6.76
C ARG A 189 25.83 1.91 -8.16
N GLN A 190 24.59 1.93 -8.63
CA GLN A 190 24.19 1.27 -9.88
C GLN A 190 23.91 2.25 -11.03
N HIS A 191 23.61 3.51 -10.74
CA HIS A 191 23.31 4.57 -11.71
C HIS A 191 24.37 4.75 -12.82
N PRO A 192 25.68 4.52 -12.59
CA PRO A 192 26.67 4.54 -13.67
C PRO A 192 26.36 3.57 -14.83
N ILE A 193 25.59 2.50 -14.60
CA ILE A 193 25.15 1.58 -15.67
C ILE A 193 24.25 2.32 -16.67
N ILE A 194 23.34 3.17 -16.17
CA ILE A 194 22.43 3.96 -17.01
C ILE A 194 23.20 5.06 -17.74
N LEU A 195 24.14 5.73 -17.07
CA LEU A 195 24.93 6.83 -17.66
C LEU A 195 25.84 6.38 -18.81
N ARG A 196 26.29 5.12 -18.80
CA ARG A 196 27.14 4.54 -19.85
C ARG A 196 26.38 4.17 -21.12
N ALA A 197 25.05 4.11 -21.06
CA ALA A 197 24.23 3.77 -22.21
C ALA A 197 24.16 4.94 -23.21
N LEU A 198 24.45 4.63 -24.47
CA LEU A 198 24.61 5.62 -25.55
C LEU A 198 23.28 5.90 -26.24
N GLY A 199 22.40 4.88 -26.31
CA GLY A 199 21.08 4.97 -26.92
C GLY A 199 19.91 5.03 -25.92
N SER A 200 18.75 5.49 -26.39
CA SER A 200 17.50 5.51 -25.61
C SER A 200 17.05 4.10 -25.20
N GLU A 201 17.16 3.13 -26.10
CA GLU A 201 16.82 1.72 -25.83
C GLU A 201 17.77 1.10 -24.80
N GLU A 202 19.07 1.33 -24.95
CA GLU A 202 20.08 0.86 -23.99
C GLU A 202 19.85 1.47 -22.61
N ARG A 203 19.51 2.77 -22.52
CA ARG A 203 19.16 3.43 -21.25
C ARG A 203 17.91 2.82 -20.62
N ALA A 204 16.88 2.55 -21.42
CA ALA A 204 15.66 1.90 -20.93
C ALA A 204 15.97 0.50 -20.39
N GLN A 205 16.82 -0.27 -21.08
CA GLN A 205 17.22 -1.59 -20.63
C GLN A 205 18.09 -1.53 -19.36
N ALA A 206 19.05 -0.60 -19.30
CA ALA A 206 19.85 -0.35 -18.11
C ALA A 206 18.98 0.03 -16.90
N ALA A 207 17.98 0.90 -17.11
CA ALA A 207 17.04 1.29 -16.06
C ALA A 207 16.22 0.08 -15.56
N ARG A 208 15.75 -0.79 -16.45
CA ARG A 208 15.06 -2.04 -16.06
C ARG A 208 15.96 -2.96 -15.23
N THR A 209 17.22 -3.10 -15.60
CA THR A 209 18.20 -3.89 -14.84
C THR A 209 18.40 -3.31 -13.44
N VAL A 210 18.64 -2.00 -13.33
CA VAL A 210 18.79 -1.31 -12.04
C VAL A 210 17.53 -1.46 -11.18
N ILE A 211 16.33 -1.29 -11.75
CA ILE A 211 15.06 -1.50 -11.04
C ILE A 211 14.96 -2.95 -10.52
N ALA A 212 15.29 -3.94 -11.34
CA ALA A 212 15.21 -5.34 -10.97
C ALA A 212 16.19 -5.70 -9.84
N ASP A 213 17.41 -5.19 -9.89
CA ASP A 213 18.43 -5.44 -8.88
C ASP A 213 18.11 -4.74 -7.56
N LEU A 214 17.65 -3.49 -7.60
CA LEU A 214 17.18 -2.78 -6.41
C LEU A 214 15.93 -3.45 -5.82
N ALA A 215 14.95 -3.86 -6.64
CA ALA A 215 13.77 -4.56 -6.14
C ALA A 215 14.15 -5.87 -5.42
N ARG A 216 15.17 -6.58 -5.92
CA ARG A 216 15.73 -7.78 -5.28
C ARG A 216 16.41 -7.44 -3.95
N GLU A 217 17.25 -6.41 -3.92
CA GLU A 217 17.96 -5.94 -2.71
C GLU A 217 16.98 -5.57 -1.59
N PHE A 218 15.92 -4.83 -1.92
CA PHE A 218 14.91 -4.37 -0.95
C PHE A 218 13.78 -5.39 -0.68
N ARG A 219 13.76 -6.52 -1.41
CA ARG A 219 12.67 -7.52 -1.38
C ARG A 219 11.28 -6.91 -1.56
N VAL A 220 11.13 -6.16 -2.64
CA VAL A 220 9.86 -5.56 -3.10
C VAL A 220 9.58 -5.95 -4.56
N SER A 221 8.40 -5.63 -5.08
CA SER A 221 8.13 -5.81 -6.52
C SER A 221 8.90 -4.77 -7.36
N GLN A 222 9.23 -5.12 -8.61
CA GLN A 222 9.86 -4.18 -9.55
C GLN A 222 9.00 -2.93 -9.77
N GLN A 223 7.67 -3.10 -9.79
CA GLN A 223 6.73 -2.00 -9.91
C GLN A 223 6.81 -1.04 -8.71
N ALA A 224 6.85 -1.56 -7.48
CA ALA A 224 6.99 -0.74 -6.28
C ALA A 224 8.31 0.03 -6.26
N MET A 225 9.42 -0.64 -6.61
CA MET A 225 10.73 0.01 -6.72
C MET A 225 10.74 1.09 -7.81
N ARG A 226 10.15 0.85 -8.98
CA ARG A 226 10.03 1.85 -10.05
C ARG A 226 9.29 3.09 -9.57
N ILE A 227 8.11 2.91 -8.96
CA ILE A 227 7.32 4.02 -8.39
C ILE A 227 8.17 4.79 -7.39
N ARG A 228 8.86 4.08 -6.48
CA ARG A 228 9.70 4.70 -5.46
C ARG A 228 10.84 5.52 -6.05
N LEU A 229 11.51 5.03 -7.08
CA LEU A 229 12.58 5.77 -7.77
C LEU A 229 12.04 7.03 -8.45
N THR A 230 10.85 6.96 -9.06
CA THR A 230 10.17 8.14 -9.64
C THR A 230 9.78 9.16 -8.57
N GLU A 231 9.17 8.72 -7.46
CA GLU A 231 8.81 9.60 -6.34
C GLU A 231 10.03 10.30 -5.72
N LEU A 232 11.19 9.65 -5.72
CA LEU A 232 12.44 10.21 -5.21
C LEU A 232 13.18 11.09 -6.23
N GLY A 233 12.65 11.22 -7.45
CA GLY A 233 13.26 11.97 -8.55
C GLY A 233 14.54 11.33 -9.10
N LEU A 234 14.70 10.02 -8.94
CA LEU A 234 15.87 9.26 -9.40
C LEU A 234 15.69 8.69 -10.81
N LEU A 235 14.44 8.50 -11.23
CA LEU A 235 14.07 8.11 -12.59
C LEU A 235 12.88 8.94 -13.06
N THR A 236 12.79 9.15 -14.37
CA THR A 236 11.70 9.85 -15.06
C THR A 236 10.99 8.91 -16.01
#